data_AF-A0A2H6JVK8-F1
#
_entry.id   AF-A0A2H6JVK8-F1
#
_cell.length_a   1.000
_cell.length_b   1.000
_cell.length_c   1.000
_cell.angle_alpha   90.00
_cell.angle_beta   90.00
_cell.angle_gamma   90.00
#
_symmetry.space_group_name_H-M   'P 1'
#
loop_
_entity.id
_entity.type
_entity.pdbx_description
1 polymer ?
#
loop_
_entity_poly.entity_id
_entity_poly.type
_entity_poly.pdbx_seq_one_letter_code
_entity_poly.pdbx_strand_id
1 'polypeptide(L)'
;MFTFEEFKAALGAYEKETTSSSSDAFTTLRQTRNFFSDVKSREELENQMREFISIMSLMDRDSYASRYVVQIFLLDFCRYLDKDFLFYITDHKIFLELRAAIKNFTGEVYETYNRFTQNISLHSLEHLLEDYALLLKFSGEGFIRREESVNEEEEESKNKADIKSESKAEEQNFSSLWDEGKLW
;
A
#
# COMPACT_ATOMS: atom_id res chain seq x y z
N MET A 1 6.47 -16.05 4.21
CA MET A 1 6.35 -14.75 4.90
C MET A 1 7.73 -14.14 5.07
N PHE A 2 7.86 -12.81 5.05
CA PHE A 2 9.10 -12.11 5.34
C PHE A 2 9.26 -11.93 6.86
N THR A 3 10.15 -12.70 7.46
CA THR A 3 10.38 -12.74 8.92
C THR A 3 11.68 -12.03 9.28
N PHE A 4 11.97 -11.90 10.58
CA PHE A 4 13.24 -11.34 11.05
C PHE A 4 14.48 -12.11 10.55
N GLU A 5 14.39 -13.43 10.37
CA GLU A 5 15.51 -14.22 9.83
C GLU A 5 15.72 -13.96 8.33
N GLU A 6 14.63 -13.81 7.56
CA GLU A 6 14.72 -13.39 6.16
C GLU A 6 15.26 -11.96 6.03
N PHE A 7 14.91 -11.06 6.97
CA PHE A 7 15.50 -9.73 7.05
C PHE A 7 17.02 -9.78 7.29
N LYS A 8 17.50 -10.58 8.24
CA LYS A 8 18.96 -10.74 8.47
C LYS A 8 19.66 -11.29 7.23
N ALA A 9 19.07 -12.29 6.58
CA ALA A 9 19.62 -12.86 5.36
C ALA A 9 19.71 -11.82 4.23
N ALA A 10 18.65 -11.02 4.07
CA ALA A 10 18.60 -9.93 3.11
C ALA A 10 19.62 -8.82 3.43
N LEU A 11 19.79 -8.47 4.71
CA LEU A 11 20.78 -7.49 5.16
C LEU A 11 22.21 -7.95 4.84
N GLY A 12 22.54 -9.20 5.18
CA GLY A 12 23.86 -9.76 4.85
C GLY A 12 24.11 -9.88 3.34
N ALA A 13 23.06 -10.10 2.53
CA ALA A 13 23.17 -10.08 1.07
C ALA A 13 23.44 -8.67 0.53
N TYR A 14 22.75 -7.66 1.08
CA TYR A 14 22.93 -6.25 0.69
C TYR A 14 24.32 -5.72 1.06
N GLU A 15 24.84 -6.07 2.23
CA GLU A 15 26.19 -5.70 2.65
C GLU A 15 27.27 -6.32 1.73
N LYS A 16 27.07 -7.56 1.26
CA LYS A 16 27.97 -8.20 0.28
C LYS A 16 27.94 -7.50 -1.08
N GLU A 17 26.76 -7.14 -1.55
CA GLU A 17 26.56 -6.42 -2.82
C GLU A 17 27.17 -5.01 -2.78
N THR A 18 27.08 -4.31 -1.65
CA THR A 18 27.67 -2.97 -1.50
C THR A 18 29.19 -2.98 -1.29
N THR A 19 29.77 -4.08 -0.84
CA THR A 19 31.23 -4.20 -0.61
C THR A 19 31.98 -4.84 -1.79
N SER A 20 31.31 -5.65 -2.61
CA SER A 20 31.90 -6.32 -3.77
C SER A 20 31.19 -5.92 -5.06
N SER A 21 31.89 -5.21 -5.95
CA SER A 21 31.35 -4.67 -7.21
C SER A 21 30.85 -5.71 -8.23
N SER A 22 31.01 -7.01 -7.96
CA SER A 22 30.55 -8.13 -8.80
C SER A 22 29.48 -9.00 -8.13
N SER A 23 28.98 -8.61 -6.95
CA SER A 23 28.06 -9.41 -6.15
C SER A 23 26.62 -8.93 -6.32
N ASP A 24 25.79 -9.62 -7.11
CA ASP A 24 24.36 -9.32 -7.24
C ASP A 24 23.51 -10.11 -6.23
N ALA A 25 24.05 -10.36 -5.03
CA ALA A 25 23.47 -11.28 -4.04
C ALA A 25 22.10 -10.83 -3.53
N PHE A 26 21.92 -9.54 -3.23
CA PHE A 26 20.66 -8.98 -2.76
C PHE A 26 19.65 -8.92 -3.88
N THR A 27 20.07 -8.47 -5.06
CA THR A 27 19.22 -8.43 -6.26
C THR A 27 18.70 -9.83 -6.63
N THR A 28 19.57 -10.84 -6.63
CA THR A 28 19.21 -12.24 -6.90
C THR A 28 18.27 -12.80 -5.84
N LEU A 29 18.52 -12.53 -4.55
CA LEU A 29 17.69 -12.99 -3.45
C LEU A 29 16.25 -12.47 -3.59
N ARG A 30 16.06 -11.20 -3.96
CA ARG A 30 14.74 -10.59 -4.17
C ARG A 30 13.99 -11.17 -5.38
N GLN A 31 14.70 -11.49 -6.46
CA GLN A 31 14.07 -12.03 -7.69
C GLN A 31 13.71 -13.52 -7.58
N THR A 32 14.46 -14.28 -6.80
CA THR A 32 14.33 -15.74 -6.75
C THR A 32 13.41 -16.24 -5.65
N ARG A 33 13.20 -15.45 -4.59
CA ARG A 33 12.35 -15.83 -3.45
C ARG A 33 11.02 -15.09 -3.48
N ASN A 34 9.94 -15.84 -3.31
CA ASN A 34 8.59 -15.29 -3.13
C ASN A 34 8.29 -15.08 -1.65
N PHE A 35 8.82 -14.01 -1.05
CA PHE A 35 8.73 -13.78 0.40
C PHE A 35 7.31 -13.70 0.94
N PHE A 36 6.37 -13.25 0.11
CA PHE A 36 4.99 -12.97 0.52
C PHE A 36 3.98 -14.00 -0.01
N SER A 37 4.41 -15.07 -0.69
CA SER A 37 3.48 -16.05 -1.27
C SER A 37 2.59 -16.75 -0.25
N ASP A 38 3.00 -16.77 1.02
CA ASP A 38 2.24 -17.38 2.12
C ASP A 38 1.18 -16.45 2.71
N VAL A 39 1.13 -15.19 2.28
CA VAL A 39 0.17 -14.20 2.79
C VAL A 39 -1.11 -14.27 1.94
N LYS A 40 -2.04 -15.16 2.26
CA LYS A 40 -3.23 -15.44 1.41
C LYS A 40 -4.56 -15.08 2.07
N SER A 41 -4.52 -14.62 3.31
CA SER A 41 -5.68 -14.29 4.12
C SER A 41 -5.49 -12.97 4.85
N ARG A 42 -6.59 -12.41 5.38
CA ARG A 42 -6.57 -11.22 6.24
C ARG A 42 -5.66 -11.41 7.47
N GLU A 43 -5.73 -12.58 8.10
CA GLU A 43 -4.92 -12.90 9.27
C GLU A 43 -3.43 -12.91 8.94
N GLU A 44 -3.04 -13.54 7.83
CA GLU A 44 -1.65 -13.59 7.39
C GLU A 44 -1.14 -12.21 6.95
N LEU A 45 -2.00 -11.38 6.35
CA LEU A 45 -1.71 -9.99 6.03
C LEU A 45 -1.37 -9.20 7.30
N GLU A 46 -2.24 -9.27 8.30
CA GLU A 46 -2.01 -8.61 9.59
C GLU A 46 -0.74 -9.15 10.28
N ASN A 47 -0.52 -10.47 10.24
CA ASN A 47 0.70 -11.07 10.77
C ASN A 47 1.95 -10.56 10.05
N GLN A 48 1.92 -10.42 8.72
CA GLN A 48 3.04 -9.87 7.96
C GLN A 48 3.33 -8.41 8.32
N MET A 49 2.29 -7.60 8.57
CA MET A 49 2.47 -6.23 9.05
C MET A 49 3.06 -6.18 10.46
N ARG A 50 2.60 -7.05 11.36
CA ARG A 50 3.19 -7.21 12.70
C ARG A 50 4.66 -7.63 12.64
N GLU A 51 5.03 -8.50 11.70
CA GLU A 51 6.43 -8.86 11.45
C GLU A 51 7.26 -7.65 11.00
N PHE A 52 6.76 -6.82 10.08
CA PHE A 52 7.47 -5.58 9.69
C PHE A 52 7.66 -4.63 10.89
N ILE A 53 6.65 -4.43 11.71
CA ILE A 53 6.71 -3.62 12.94
C ILE A 53 7.78 -4.17 13.89
N SER A 54 7.78 -5.50 14.09
CA SER A 54 8.77 -6.19 14.92
C SER A 54 10.19 -5.97 14.38
N ILE A 55 10.42 -6.19 13.08
CA ILE A 55 11.70 -5.97 12.41
C ILE A 55 12.19 -4.53 12.61
N MET A 56 11.35 -3.53 12.32
CA MET A 56 11.67 -2.11 12.49
C MET A 56 11.99 -1.75 13.95
N SER A 57 11.35 -2.43 14.90
CA SER A 57 11.59 -2.19 16.33
C SER A 57 12.94 -2.74 16.82
N LEU A 58 13.42 -3.84 16.23
CA LEU A 58 14.60 -4.59 16.67
C LEU A 58 15.87 -4.32 15.84
N MET A 59 15.74 -3.87 14.60
CA MET A 59 16.88 -3.60 13.73
C MET A 59 17.72 -2.40 14.22
N ASP A 60 18.95 -2.30 13.73
CA ASP A 60 19.77 -1.09 13.89
C ASP A 60 19.16 0.04 13.05
N ARG A 61 18.46 0.98 13.71
CA ARG A 61 17.77 2.07 13.04
C ARG A 61 18.71 3.14 12.52
N ASP A 62 19.94 3.21 13.03
CA ASP A 62 20.95 4.18 12.60
C ASP A 62 21.68 3.72 11.34
N SER A 63 21.72 2.40 11.12
CA SER A 63 22.24 1.79 9.90
C SER A 63 21.38 2.12 8.67
N TYR A 64 22.00 2.77 7.68
CA TYR A 64 21.37 2.99 6.37
C TYR A 64 21.01 1.66 5.70
N ALA A 65 21.85 0.64 5.82
CA ALA A 65 21.61 -0.67 5.22
C ALA A 65 20.34 -1.31 5.76
N SER A 66 20.14 -1.28 7.08
CA SER A 66 18.94 -1.81 7.71
C SER A 66 17.67 -1.05 7.26
N ARG A 67 17.72 0.29 7.25
CA ARG A 67 16.62 1.14 6.75
C ARG A 67 16.27 0.83 5.30
N TYR A 68 17.27 0.77 4.43
CA TYR A 68 17.11 0.48 3.02
C TYR A 68 16.49 -0.90 2.79
N VAL A 69 16.99 -1.95 3.45
CA VAL A 69 16.49 -3.31 3.27
C VAL A 69 15.03 -3.41 3.68
N VAL A 70 14.65 -2.91 4.86
CA VAL A 70 13.24 -2.95 5.29
C VAL A 70 12.34 -2.23 4.31
N GLN A 71 12.71 -1.01 3.89
CA GLN A 71 11.89 -0.21 2.99
C GLN A 71 11.69 -0.90 1.63
N ILE A 72 12.75 -1.48 1.08
CA ILE A 72 12.67 -2.23 -0.19
C ILE A 72 11.71 -3.42 -0.07
N PHE A 73 11.76 -4.17 1.04
CA PHE A 73 10.85 -5.28 1.25
C PHE A 73 9.41 -4.83 1.53
N LEU A 74 9.21 -3.68 2.16
CA LEU A 74 7.88 -3.08 2.32
C LEU A 74 7.27 -2.70 0.96
N LEU A 75 8.07 -2.20 0.03
CA LEU A 75 7.63 -1.93 -1.35
C LEU A 75 7.32 -3.19 -2.12
N ASP A 76 8.15 -4.23 -1.97
CA ASP A 76 7.87 -5.53 -2.59
C ASP A 76 6.58 -6.15 -2.03
N PHE A 77 6.31 -5.94 -0.74
CA PHE A 77 5.05 -6.32 -0.14
C PHE A 77 3.87 -5.56 -0.73
N CYS A 78 3.96 -4.23 -0.90
CA CYS A 78 2.91 -3.44 -1.55
C CYS A 78 2.62 -3.92 -2.97
N ARG A 79 3.66 -4.23 -3.76
CA ARG A 79 3.52 -4.79 -5.11
C ARG A 79 2.80 -6.13 -5.11
N TYR A 80 3.10 -6.99 -4.13
CA TYR A 80 2.40 -8.26 -3.94
C TYR A 80 0.92 -8.05 -3.60
N LEU A 81 0.62 -7.10 -2.71
CA LEU A 81 -0.77 -6.79 -2.33
C LEU A 81 -1.59 -6.28 -3.53
N ASP A 82 -1.01 -5.39 -4.34
CA ASP A 82 -1.68 -4.81 -5.51
C ASP A 82 -1.92 -5.84 -6.63
N LYS A 83 -1.06 -6.84 -6.76
CA LYS A 83 -1.07 -7.78 -7.89
C LYS A 83 -1.66 -9.15 -7.58
N ASP A 84 -1.33 -9.74 -6.44
CA ASP A 84 -1.53 -11.17 -6.22
C ASP A 84 -2.46 -11.45 -5.03
N PHE A 85 -2.34 -10.69 -3.93
CA PHE A 85 -3.05 -10.98 -2.68
C PHE A 85 -4.57 -11.09 -2.83
N LEU A 86 -5.19 -10.11 -3.51
CA LEU A 86 -6.66 -10.04 -3.63
C LEU A 86 -7.27 -11.23 -4.38
N PHE A 87 -6.48 -11.96 -5.19
CA PHE A 87 -6.95 -13.16 -5.87
C PHE A 87 -7.17 -14.36 -4.94
N TYR A 88 -6.60 -14.33 -3.73
CA TYR A 88 -6.81 -15.38 -2.73
C TYR A 88 -8.08 -15.18 -1.90
N ILE A 89 -8.71 -14.00 -1.99
CA ILE A 89 -9.92 -13.68 -1.22
C ILE A 89 -11.17 -14.10 -2.00
N THR A 90 -11.86 -15.12 -1.50
CA THR A 90 -13.05 -15.70 -2.15
C THR A 90 -14.36 -15.02 -1.74
N ASP A 91 -14.43 -14.47 -0.53
CA ASP A 91 -15.60 -13.78 -0.02
C ASP A 91 -15.70 -12.37 -0.63
N HIS A 92 -16.82 -12.07 -1.28
CA HIS A 92 -17.01 -10.80 -1.99
C HIS A 92 -17.04 -9.58 -1.06
N LYS A 93 -17.63 -9.71 0.12
CA LYS A 93 -17.70 -8.59 1.08
C LYS A 93 -16.31 -8.27 1.62
N ILE A 94 -15.58 -9.30 2.03
CA ILE A 94 -14.20 -9.18 2.52
C ILE A 94 -13.29 -8.65 1.41
N PHE A 95 -13.49 -9.09 0.17
CA PHE A 95 -12.72 -8.61 -0.98
C PHE A 95 -12.87 -7.09 -1.17
N LEU A 96 -14.09 -6.55 -1.12
CA LEU A 96 -14.31 -5.11 -1.29
C LEU A 96 -13.70 -4.29 -0.16
N GLU A 97 -13.83 -4.75 1.09
CA GLU A 97 -13.22 -4.12 2.27
C GLU A 97 -11.69 -4.09 2.14
N LEU A 98 -11.08 -5.25 1.89
CA LEU A 98 -9.62 -5.38 1.76
C LEU A 98 -9.08 -4.62 0.56
N ARG A 99 -9.79 -4.60 -0.57
CA ARG A 99 -9.36 -3.86 -1.77
C ARG A 99 -9.22 -2.37 -1.49
N ALA A 100 -10.19 -1.78 -0.80
CA ALA A 100 -10.15 -0.36 -0.46
C ALA A 100 -9.03 -0.07 0.55
N ALA A 101 -8.92 -0.88 1.60
CA ALA A 101 -7.91 -0.72 2.63
C ALA A 101 -6.48 -0.89 2.09
N ILE A 102 -6.24 -1.92 1.28
CA ILE A 102 -4.95 -2.16 0.61
C ILE A 102 -4.59 -0.98 -0.28
N LYS A 103 -5.51 -0.48 -1.11
CA LYS A 103 -5.23 0.65 -1.99
C LYS A 103 -4.84 1.91 -1.22
N ASN A 104 -5.46 2.17 -0.07
CA ASN A 104 -5.06 3.28 0.79
C ASN A 104 -3.68 3.06 1.39
N PHE A 105 -3.42 1.87 1.92
CA PHE A 105 -2.13 1.52 2.51
C PHE A 105 -0.99 1.61 1.49
N THR A 106 -1.12 0.95 0.33
CA THR A 106 -0.08 0.96 -0.71
C THR A 106 0.10 2.37 -1.28
N GLY A 107 -0.99 3.13 -1.44
CA GLY A 107 -0.95 4.55 -1.81
C GLY A 107 -0.09 5.39 -0.85
N GLU A 108 -0.38 5.34 0.45
CA GLU A 108 0.37 6.10 1.47
C GLU A 108 1.85 5.68 1.52
N VAL A 109 2.15 4.38 1.40
CA VAL A 109 3.54 3.88 1.34
C VAL A 109 4.28 4.39 0.09
N TYR A 110 3.64 4.35 -1.09
CA TYR A 110 4.26 4.85 -2.33
C TYR A 110 4.49 6.36 -2.31
N GLU A 111 3.60 7.14 -1.68
CA GLU A 111 3.80 8.58 -1.48
C GLU A 111 5.00 8.86 -0.59
N THR A 112 5.13 8.16 0.55
CA THR A 112 6.30 8.24 1.42
C THR A 112 7.58 7.85 0.69
N TYR A 113 7.55 6.77 -0.09
CA TYR A 113 8.71 6.36 -0.89
C TYR A 113 9.10 7.37 -1.97
N ASN A 114 8.14 7.97 -2.66
CA ASN A 114 8.42 9.01 -3.66
C ASN A 114 9.09 10.24 -3.01
N ARG A 115 8.66 10.62 -1.80
CA ARG A 115 9.33 11.68 -1.01
C ARG A 115 10.75 11.26 -0.59
N PHE A 116 10.95 10.00 -0.21
CA PHE A 116 12.27 9.46 0.12
C PHE A 116 13.25 9.50 -1.04
N THR A 117 12.86 9.02 -2.23
CA THR A 117 13.77 8.98 -3.39
C THR A 117 14.26 10.37 -3.82
N GLN A 118 13.51 11.42 -3.50
CA GLN A 118 13.90 12.81 -3.77
C GLN A 118 14.90 13.36 -2.73
N ASN A 119 15.00 12.76 -1.53
CA ASN A 119 15.79 13.27 -0.38
C ASN A 119 16.53 12.17 0.42
N ILE A 120 17.09 11.17 -0.28
CA ILE A 120 17.63 9.93 0.32
C ILE A 120 18.69 10.17 1.42
N SER A 121 19.52 11.21 1.30
CA SER A 121 20.65 11.44 2.21
C SER A 121 20.31 12.17 3.51
N LEU A 122 19.19 12.92 3.58
CA LEU A 122 18.87 13.72 4.76
C LEU A 122 17.87 13.06 5.72
N HIS A 123 16.90 12.29 5.21
CA HIS A 123 15.70 11.94 6.00
C HIS A 123 15.41 10.44 6.10
N SER A 124 16.39 9.56 5.90
CA SER A 124 16.15 8.11 5.89
C SER A 124 15.52 7.54 7.19
N LEU A 125 15.83 8.13 8.35
CA LEU A 125 15.20 7.74 9.62
C LEU A 125 13.76 8.25 9.74
N GLU A 126 13.47 9.45 9.26
CA GLU A 126 12.10 10.00 9.27
C GLU A 126 11.16 9.15 8.42
N HIS A 127 11.61 8.73 7.23
CA HIS A 127 10.80 7.83 6.40
C HIS A 127 10.57 6.47 7.05
N LEU A 128 11.56 5.93 7.78
CA LEU A 128 11.36 4.70 8.56
C LEU A 128 10.27 4.89 9.63
N LEU A 129 10.22 6.05 10.28
CA LEU A 129 9.20 6.36 11.28
C LEU A 129 7.82 6.56 10.63
N GLU A 130 7.75 7.18 9.46
CA GLU A 130 6.51 7.27 8.67
C GLU A 130 6.00 5.89 8.27
N ASP A 131 6.86 5.02 7.72
CA ASP A 131 6.52 3.64 7.36
C ASP A 131 6.06 2.84 8.59
N TYR A 132 6.74 3.01 9.74
CA TYR A 132 6.35 2.38 11.00
C TYR A 132 4.98 2.86 11.49
N ALA A 133 4.70 4.16 11.42
CA ALA A 133 3.42 4.74 11.79
C ALA A 133 2.28 4.25 10.87
N LEU A 134 2.54 4.14 9.56
CA LEU A 134 1.61 3.56 8.60
C LEU A 134 1.32 2.09 8.93
N LEU A 135 2.36 1.30 9.18
CA LEU A 135 2.18 -0.10 9.57
C LEU A 135 1.32 -0.22 10.84
N LEU A 136 1.56 0.60 11.87
CA LEU A 136 0.75 0.60 13.10
C LEU A 136 -0.70 1.00 12.85
N LYS A 137 -0.92 2.03 12.02
CA LYS A 137 -2.27 2.48 11.63
C LYS A 137 -3.05 1.33 10.99
N PHE A 138 -2.40 0.53 10.15
CA PHE A 138 -3.06 -0.53 9.38
C PHE A 138 -2.95 -1.94 10.00
N SER A 139 -2.06 -2.23 10.96
CA SER A 139 -1.89 -3.57 11.56
C SER A 139 -2.90 -3.90 12.69
N GLY A 140 -3.90 -3.06 12.90
CA GLY A 140 -4.92 -3.17 13.95
C GLY A 140 -6.32 -2.80 13.43
N GLU A 141 -7.04 -1.95 14.16
CA GLU A 141 -8.39 -1.49 13.78
C GLU A 141 -8.46 -0.71 12.43
N GLY A 142 -7.32 -0.35 11.83
CA GLY A 142 -7.27 0.42 10.59
C GLY A 142 -7.74 -0.29 9.33
N PHE A 143 -7.78 -1.63 9.28
CA PHE A 143 -8.52 -2.33 8.22
C PHE A 143 -10.03 -2.26 8.40
N ILE A 144 -10.51 -1.97 9.61
CA ILE A 144 -11.93 -2.07 10.00
C ILE A 144 -12.65 -0.72 9.88
N ARG A 145 -11.95 0.42 9.85
CA ARG A 145 -12.59 1.75 9.83
C ARG A 145 -12.40 2.51 8.52
N ARG A 146 -13.39 2.36 7.63
CA ARG A 146 -13.78 3.41 6.67
C ARG A 146 -15.29 3.38 6.36
N GLU A 147 -16.12 3.11 7.35
CA GLU A 147 -17.57 3.37 7.25
C GLU A 147 -17.96 4.79 7.72
N GLU A 148 -17.08 5.51 8.45
CA GLU A 148 -17.43 6.82 9.00
C GLU A 148 -17.04 8.01 8.11
N SER A 149 -16.10 7.87 7.16
CA SER A 149 -15.67 9.01 6.31
C SER A 149 -16.37 9.12 4.96
N VAL A 150 -17.19 8.13 4.56
CA VAL A 150 -17.98 8.22 3.31
C VAL A 150 -19.27 9.01 3.52
N ASN A 151 -19.80 9.03 4.75
CA ASN A 151 -21.03 9.77 5.07
C ASN A 151 -20.80 11.29 5.22
N GLU A 152 -19.59 11.76 5.56
CA GLU A 152 -19.30 13.20 5.66
C GLU A 152 -19.15 13.88 4.29
N GLU A 153 -18.58 13.19 3.28
CA GLU A 153 -18.46 13.74 1.92
C GLU A 153 -19.83 13.78 1.18
N GLU A 154 -20.77 12.87 1.49
CA GLU A 154 -22.13 12.95 0.95
C GLU A 154 -23.01 14.03 1.61
N GLU A 155 -22.81 14.35 2.89
CA GLU A 155 -23.55 15.43 3.56
C GLU A 155 -23.03 16.84 3.19
N GLU A 156 -21.73 17.03 2.96
CA GLU A 156 -21.22 18.30 2.44
C GLU A 156 -21.62 18.56 0.98
N SER A 157 -21.82 17.50 0.20
CA SER A 157 -22.30 17.58 -1.19
C SER A 157 -23.79 17.94 -1.28
N LYS A 158 -24.61 17.55 -0.29
CA LYS A 158 -26.03 17.93 -0.21
C LYS A 158 -26.24 19.33 0.34
N ASN A 159 -25.41 19.79 1.28
CA ASN A 159 -25.55 21.12 1.88
C ASN A 159 -25.09 22.28 0.98
N LYS A 160 -24.37 22.00 -0.12
CA LYS A 160 -24.00 23.00 -1.14
C LYS A 160 -25.00 23.15 -2.30
N ALA A 161 -26.00 22.26 -2.39
CA ALA A 161 -26.96 22.25 -3.50
C ALA A 161 -28.21 23.12 -3.27
N ASP A 162 -28.49 23.56 -2.04
CA ASP A 162 -29.77 24.20 -1.68
C ASP A 162 -29.75 25.74 -1.60
N ILE A 163 -28.77 26.43 -2.19
CA ILE A 163 -28.80 27.89 -2.31
C ILE A 163 -28.53 28.33 -3.75
N LYS A 164 -29.54 28.16 -4.61
CA LYS A 164 -29.90 29.14 -5.65
C LYS A 164 -31.24 28.76 -6.30
N SER A 165 -32.30 29.35 -5.78
CA SER A 165 -33.59 29.41 -6.45
C SER A 165 -33.56 30.37 -7.66
N GLU A 166 -34.14 29.86 -8.74
CA GLU A 166 -34.97 30.56 -9.73
C GLU A 166 -34.35 31.51 -10.76
N SER A 167 -34.22 31.01 -12.00
CA SER A 167 -34.88 31.65 -13.15
C SER A 167 -35.23 30.61 -14.23
N LYS A 168 -36.48 30.66 -14.70
CA LYS A 168 -37.22 29.73 -15.58
C LYS A 168 -36.68 29.58 -17.02
N ALA A 169 -37.15 28.48 -17.63
CA ALA A 169 -37.27 28.15 -19.07
C ALA A 169 -35.97 27.64 -19.72
N GLU A 170 -35.91 26.55 -20.50
CA GLU A 170 -36.88 25.90 -21.40
C GLU A 170 -36.70 24.37 -21.40
N GLU A 171 -37.80 23.66 -21.67
CA GLU A 171 -37.86 22.24 -21.98
C GLU A 171 -37.06 21.92 -23.26
N GLN A 172 -36.12 20.98 -23.21
CA GLN A 172 -35.84 20.10 -24.35
C GLN A 172 -35.57 18.67 -23.88
N ASN A 173 -36.51 17.83 -24.29
CA ASN A 173 -36.63 16.40 -24.17
C ASN A 173 -35.58 15.73 -25.08
N PHE A 174 -34.73 14.82 -24.57
CA PHE A 174 -34.07 13.81 -25.40
C PHE A 174 -33.76 12.55 -24.58
N SER A 175 -34.83 11.86 -24.20
CA SER A 175 -34.83 10.41 -24.08
C SER A 175 -34.95 9.82 -25.50
N SER A 176 -33.82 9.60 -26.17
CA SER A 176 -33.67 8.67 -27.30
C SER A 176 -32.26 8.77 -27.89
N LEU A 177 -31.31 7.98 -27.39
CA LEU A 177 -30.05 7.72 -28.11
C LEU A 177 -29.39 6.40 -27.67
N TRP A 178 -30.24 5.43 -27.34
CA TRP A 178 -29.92 4.02 -27.38
C TRP A 178 -30.94 3.37 -28.29
N ASP A 179 -30.74 3.51 -29.60
CA ASP A 179 -31.12 2.48 -30.55
C ASP A 179 -30.54 2.80 -31.93
N GLU A 180 -30.27 1.72 -32.65
CA GLU A 180 -29.84 1.64 -34.04
C GLU A 180 -28.32 1.66 -34.28
N GLY A 181 -27.80 0.42 -34.33
CA GLY A 181 -26.54 0.11 -34.98
C GLY A 181 -26.59 0.21 -36.50
N LYS A 182 -25.42 -0.12 -37.07
CA LYS A 182 -24.99 -0.08 -38.48
C LYS A 182 -24.56 1.31 -38.94
N LEU A 183 -23.26 1.43 -39.25
CA LEU A 183 -22.78 1.61 -40.63
C LEU A 183 -21.24 1.74 -40.65
N TRP A 184 -20.62 0.80 -41.38
CA TRP A 184 -19.22 0.67 -41.87
C TRP A 184 -18.13 0.26 -40.89
#